data_AF-A0A7V2V0Q7-F1
#
_entry.id   AF-A0A7V2V0Q7-F1
#
_cell.length_a   1.000
_cell.length_b   1.000
_cell.length_c   1.000
_cell.angle_alpha   90.00
_cell.angle_beta   90.00
_cell.angle_gamma   90.00
#
_symmetry.space_group_name_H-M   'P 1'
#
loop_
_entity.id
_entity.type
_entity.pdbx_description
1 polymer ?
#
loop_
_entity_poly.entity_id
_entity_poly.type
_entity_poly.pdbx_seq_one_letter_code
_entity_poly.pdbx_strand_id
1 'polypeptide(L)'
;MNPMSSRSMPSVPPGGPAVVYKSPECTVTRTMRGETVILTFAGTCSAGLKEWASNGLKSIPGTVALNLKNLVMIDTAFARLIMFASNERVPKKQLVALIDPPQRALELLSVLGAGNRIPVLASDQSIPLKGSLVEQLQKEERDLAEINTSLETNPIWRRVDRDQLWLCPCCGRIVDDVKIVNLVKPGSEVVRGVYRHLTTRCAAWTQGNRATLAPNMLDARIAQINEQKAAASVERSQILSRQVEGLQKRVETMEYIEGDLKRAQRRQFHMLPIEPEQDPVVDVSVVYRPADAIGGDFLDFYNLEGNRFGASMGDVSGHGVEAAILMGMAKKTLRIRVRESATVRQAMEKANADLHEELKSTAFVTAFLCTIDRATRTMVYARAGHPPPLLRRLGGVCAVLDAKGLPLGVDAGARFNAGLEEYEVDLVPGDVIVMHTDGVTEAGVAGGEFGDERLRQALMAAPEDATPQQVLQSILRALDAYLAGSPQDDDVTMICLKVK
;
A
#
# COMPACT_ATOMS: atom_id res chain seq x y z
N MET A 1 9.96 -36.37 25.59
CA MET A 1 8.76 -36.32 26.44
C MET A 1 9.12 -35.56 27.71
N ASN A 2 8.65 -34.32 27.84
CA ASN A 2 8.79 -33.50 29.05
C ASN A 2 7.37 -33.10 29.48
N PRO A 3 6.97 -33.35 30.73
CA PRO A 3 5.60 -33.12 31.16
C PRO A 3 5.30 -31.61 31.25
N MET A 4 4.15 -31.23 30.69
CA MET A 4 3.64 -29.86 30.66
C MET A 4 3.51 -29.28 32.08
N SER A 5 4.09 -28.10 32.26
CA SER A 5 3.96 -27.26 33.44
C SER A 5 2.51 -26.87 33.70
N SER A 6 2.01 -27.18 34.88
CA SER A 6 0.80 -26.60 35.46
C SER A 6 1.00 -25.09 35.68
N ARG A 7 0.48 -24.24 34.79
CA ARG A 7 0.40 -22.80 35.02
C ARG A 7 -0.82 -22.49 35.89
N SER A 8 -0.56 -22.18 37.15
CA SER A 8 -1.50 -21.52 38.06
C SER A 8 -1.91 -20.15 37.50
N MET A 9 -3.21 -19.82 37.59
CA MET A 9 -3.73 -18.52 37.16
C MET A 9 -3.17 -17.37 38.01
N PRO A 10 -2.81 -16.22 37.42
CA PRO A 10 -2.45 -15.03 38.18
C PRO A 10 -3.70 -14.42 38.84
N SER A 11 -3.61 -14.09 40.13
CA SER A 11 -4.60 -13.32 40.87
C SER A 11 -4.64 -11.87 40.36
N VAL A 12 -5.81 -11.39 39.93
CA VAL A 12 -6.01 -10.06 39.32
C VAL A 12 -6.73 -9.11 40.31
N PRO A 13 -6.39 -7.81 40.37
CA PRO A 13 -7.03 -6.83 41.25
C PRO A 13 -8.48 -6.52 40.83
N PRO A 14 -9.33 -5.98 41.72
CA PRO A 14 -10.73 -5.73 41.41
C PRO A 14 -10.90 -4.47 40.53
N GLY A 15 -11.62 -4.60 39.40
CA GLY A 15 -12.35 -3.46 38.81
C GLY A 15 -12.29 -3.23 37.29
N GLY A 16 -11.51 -3.99 36.49
CA GLY A 16 -11.40 -3.80 35.04
C GLY A 16 -11.67 -5.08 34.21
N PRO A 17 -12.00 -4.96 32.91
CA PRO A 17 -12.16 -6.11 32.02
C PRO A 17 -10.84 -6.85 31.83
N ALA A 18 -10.77 -8.11 32.25
CA ALA A 18 -9.61 -8.98 32.06
C ALA A 18 -9.79 -9.84 30.80
N VAL A 19 -8.83 -9.80 29.87
CA VAL A 19 -8.85 -10.69 28.69
C VAL A 19 -8.57 -12.12 29.17
N VAL A 20 -9.53 -13.02 28.98
CA VAL A 20 -9.43 -14.44 29.38
C VAL A 20 -9.26 -15.38 28.19
N TYR A 21 -9.51 -14.89 26.97
CA TYR A 21 -9.22 -15.57 25.71
C TYR A 21 -8.96 -14.54 24.61
N LYS A 22 -7.96 -14.79 23.75
CA LYS A 22 -7.66 -13.97 22.58
C LYS A 22 -7.12 -14.84 21.44
N SER A 23 -7.66 -14.65 20.26
CA SER A 23 -7.23 -15.25 18.99
C SER A 23 -7.35 -14.18 17.88
N PRO A 24 -6.80 -14.41 16.67
CA PRO A 24 -6.96 -13.48 15.55
C PRO A 24 -8.43 -13.19 15.21
N GLU A 25 -9.32 -14.16 15.48
CA GLU A 25 -10.71 -14.12 15.06
C GLU A 25 -11.69 -13.76 16.18
N CYS A 26 -11.28 -13.88 17.45
CA CYS A 26 -12.18 -13.70 18.60
C CYS A 26 -11.45 -13.35 19.90
N THR A 27 -12.13 -12.59 20.75
CA THR A 27 -11.69 -12.24 22.11
C THR A 27 -12.81 -12.49 23.13
N VAL A 28 -12.43 -12.91 24.33
CA VAL A 28 -13.33 -13.00 25.48
C VAL A 28 -12.73 -12.21 26.64
N THR A 29 -13.52 -11.29 27.17
CA THR A 29 -13.17 -10.53 28.38
C THR A 29 -14.06 -10.94 29.54
N ARG A 30 -13.49 -10.96 30.74
CA ARG A 30 -14.18 -11.23 31.99
C ARG A 30 -14.29 -9.94 32.78
N THR A 31 -15.50 -9.63 33.21
CA THR A 31 -15.79 -8.58 34.20
C THR A 31 -16.61 -9.18 35.35
N MET A 32 -16.67 -8.46 36.47
CA MET A 32 -17.52 -8.80 37.60
C MET A 32 -18.47 -7.65 37.90
N ARG A 33 -19.74 -7.97 38.16
CA ARG A 33 -20.75 -7.00 38.59
C ARG A 33 -21.60 -7.61 39.70
N GLY A 34 -21.44 -7.08 40.91
CA GLY A 34 -21.95 -7.75 42.11
C GLY A 34 -21.31 -9.14 42.26
N GLU A 35 -22.14 -10.16 42.48
CA GLU A 35 -21.72 -11.58 42.54
C GLU A 35 -21.73 -12.29 41.18
N THR A 36 -22.07 -11.59 40.09
CA THR A 36 -22.19 -12.17 38.75
C THR A 36 -20.91 -11.96 37.94
N VAL A 37 -20.39 -13.05 37.36
CA VAL A 37 -19.29 -13.01 36.40
C VAL A 37 -19.86 -12.78 35.00
N ILE A 38 -19.41 -11.74 34.31
CA ILE A 38 -19.81 -11.45 32.94
C ILE A 38 -18.67 -11.84 31.99
N LEU A 39 -18.97 -12.67 31.00
CA LEU A 39 -18.06 -13.00 29.92
C LEU A 39 -18.55 -12.34 28.64
N THR A 40 -17.77 -11.38 28.11
CA THR A 40 -18.10 -10.66 26.88
C THR A 40 -17.33 -11.24 25.71
N PHE A 41 -18.06 -11.73 24.72
CA PHE A 41 -17.53 -12.36 23.52
C PHE A 41 -17.57 -11.37 22.36
N ALA A 42 -16.47 -11.27 21.60
CA ALA A 42 -16.38 -10.44 20.40
C ALA A 42 -15.61 -11.17 19.29
N GLY A 43 -16.07 -11.08 18.04
CA GLY A 43 -15.45 -11.73 16.88
C GLY A 43 -16.27 -12.91 16.36
N THR A 44 -15.64 -13.97 15.84
CA THR A 44 -16.33 -15.15 15.29
C THR A 44 -16.25 -16.37 16.19
N CYS A 45 -17.27 -17.24 16.11
CA CYS A 45 -17.31 -18.48 16.90
C CYS A 45 -16.39 -19.59 16.34
N SER A 46 -15.08 -19.42 16.51
CA SER A 46 -14.05 -20.35 16.02
C SER A 46 -14.00 -21.68 16.80
N ALA A 47 -13.30 -22.69 16.25
CA ALA A 47 -13.10 -23.98 16.92
C ALA A 47 -12.38 -23.82 18.27
N GLY A 48 -11.34 -22.99 18.32
CA GLY A 48 -10.60 -22.69 19.55
C GLY A 48 -11.46 -22.00 20.61
N LEU A 49 -12.40 -21.13 20.20
CA LEU A 49 -13.35 -20.51 21.14
C LEU A 49 -14.28 -21.56 21.78
N LYS A 50 -14.80 -22.50 20.98
CA LYS A 50 -15.67 -23.58 21.46
C LYS A 50 -14.95 -24.50 22.45
N GLU A 51 -13.71 -24.86 22.16
CA GLU A 51 -12.87 -25.66 23.05
C GLU A 51 -12.59 -24.92 24.36
N TRP A 52 -12.20 -23.64 24.28
CA TRP A 52 -12.00 -22.81 25.45
C TRP A 52 -13.28 -22.67 26.27
N ALA A 53 -14.43 -22.40 25.64
CA ALA A 53 -15.71 -22.21 26.32
C ALA A 53 -16.17 -23.47 27.07
N SER A 54 -15.96 -24.67 26.48
CA SER A 54 -16.30 -25.96 27.11
C SER A 54 -15.58 -26.18 28.44
N ASN A 55 -14.32 -25.73 28.54
CA ASN A 55 -13.50 -25.88 29.74
C ASN A 55 -13.63 -24.67 30.68
N GLY A 56 -13.64 -23.47 30.12
CA GLY A 56 -13.68 -22.20 30.84
C GLY A 56 -14.98 -22.00 31.59
N LEU A 57 -16.15 -22.30 30.98
CA LEU A 57 -17.45 -22.10 31.63
C LEU A 57 -17.62 -22.97 32.89
N LYS A 58 -17.15 -24.23 32.85
CA LYS A 58 -17.21 -25.17 33.98
C LYS A 58 -16.35 -24.74 35.18
N SER A 59 -15.32 -23.93 34.92
CA SER A 59 -14.34 -23.50 35.93
C SER A 59 -14.80 -22.31 36.76
N ILE A 60 -15.88 -21.62 36.35
CA ILE A 60 -16.35 -20.39 37.00
C ILE A 60 -17.38 -20.75 38.08
N PRO A 61 -17.09 -20.50 39.37
CA PRO A 61 -18.06 -20.74 40.44
C PRO A 61 -19.14 -19.66 40.45
N GLY A 62 -20.39 -20.05 40.70
CA GLY A 62 -21.51 -19.13 40.90
C GLY A 62 -22.20 -18.68 39.61
N THR A 63 -22.83 -17.51 39.64
CA THR A 63 -23.68 -17.00 38.57
C THR A 63 -22.86 -16.42 37.42
N VAL A 64 -23.14 -16.83 36.19
CA VAL A 64 -22.43 -16.39 34.98
C VAL A 64 -23.39 -15.79 33.97
N ALA A 65 -23.05 -14.63 33.42
CA ALA A 65 -23.75 -14.01 32.31
C ALA A 65 -22.86 -13.96 31.06
N LEU A 66 -23.36 -14.43 29.93
CA LEU A 66 -22.64 -14.47 28.66
C LEU A 66 -23.14 -13.33 27.78
N ASN A 67 -22.31 -12.29 27.60
CA ASN A 67 -22.59 -11.19 26.69
C ASN A 67 -22.15 -11.56 25.28
N LEU A 68 -23.14 -11.84 24.43
CA LEU A 68 -22.94 -12.35 23.07
C LEU A 68 -23.16 -11.28 22.01
N LYS A 69 -23.38 -10.01 22.39
CA LYS A 69 -23.72 -8.90 21.49
C LYS A 69 -22.82 -8.80 20.26
N ASN A 70 -21.51 -8.94 20.48
CA ASN A 70 -20.48 -8.75 19.45
C ASN A 70 -19.97 -10.08 18.88
N LEU A 71 -20.63 -11.19 19.18
CA LEU A 71 -20.26 -12.51 18.68
C LEU A 71 -21.02 -12.81 17.38
N VAL A 72 -20.26 -12.89 16.29
CA VAL A 72 -20.74 -13.13 14.93
C VAL A 72 -20.63 -14.63 14.62
N MET A 73 -21.58 -15.16 13.82
CA MET A 73 -21.58 -16.57 13.34
C MET A 73 -21.64 -17.64 14.44
N ILE A 74 -22.63 -17.55 15.34
CA ILE A 74 -22.91 -18.59 16.35
C ILE A 74 -23.47 -19.85 15.67
N ASP A 75 -22.93 -21.02 16.04
CA ASP A 75 -23.35 -22.32 15.51
C ASP A 75 -24.01 -23.22 16.56
N THR A 76 -24.57 -24.34 16.10
CA THR A 76 -25.26 -25.32 16.95
C THR A 76 -24.34 -25.92 18.03
N ALA A 77 -23.03 -26.05 17.75
CA ALA A 77 -22.09 -26.60 18.71
C ALA A 77 -21.90 -25.66 19.90
N PHE A 78 -21.74 -24.36 19.65
CA PHE A 78 -21.65 -23.36 20.70
C PHE A 78 -22.97 -23.22 21.48
N ALA A 79 -24.11 -23.27 20.79
CA ALA A 79 -25.42 -23.26 21.46
C ALA A 79 -25.60 -24.46 22.41
N ARG A 80 -25.15 -25.67 22.02
CA ARG A 80 -25.14 -26.86 22.89
C ARG A 80 -24.24 -26.68 24.11
N LEU A 81 -23.09 -26.02 23.98
CA LEU A 81 -22.21 -25.72 25.12
C LEU A 81 -22.90 -24.82 26.14
N ILE A 82 -23.60 -23.77 25.68
CA ILE A 82 -24.39 -22.89 26.53
C ILE A 82 -25.49 -23.68 27.26
N MET A 83 -26.23 -24.55 26.56
CA MET A 83 -27.26 -25.39 27.20
C MET A 83 -26.70 -26.37 28.22
N PHE A 84 -25.53 -26.95 27.94
CA PHE A 84 -24.90 -27.89 28.87
C PHE A 84 -24.46 -27.16 30.15
N ALA A 85 -23.94 -25.95 30.02
CA ALA A 85 -23.53 -25.12 31.15
C ALA A 85 -24.73 -24.66 32.01
N SER A 86 -25.93 -24.54 31.43
CA SER A 86 -27.15 -24.08 32.14
C SER A 86 -27.98 -25.21 32.78
N ASN A 87 -27.58 -26.48 32.64
CA ASN A 87 -28.39 -27.63 33.09
C ASN A 87 -28.26 -27.90 34.60
N GLU A 88 -29.39 -27.99 35.30
CA GLU A 88 -29.48 -28.22 36.76
C GLU A 88 -28.90 -29.56 37.25
N ARG A 89 -28.61 -30.51 36.34
CA ARG A 89 -28.05 -31.83 36.68
C ARG A 89 -26.53 -31.83 36.92
N VAL A 90 -25.86 -30.70 36.77
CA VAL A 90 -24.42 -30.54 37.09
C VAL A 90 -24.29 -30.28 38.60
N PRO A 91 -23.35 -30.92 39.33
CA PRO A 91 -23.30 -30.91 40.81
C PRO A 91 -23.05 -29.55 41.50
N LYS A 92 -23.10 -28.44 40.77
CA LYS A 92 -23.09 -27.07 41.28
C LYS A 92 -24.15 -26.26 40.51
N LYS A 93 -25.11 -25.65 41.21
CA LYS A 93 -26.15 -24.76 40.63
C LYS A 93 -25.48 -23.53 39.99
N GLN A 94 -25.07 -23.62 38.74
CA GLN A 94 -24.52 -22.52 37.96
C GLN A 94 -25.66 -21.87 37.16
N LEU A 95 -26.13 -20.71 37.60
CA LEU A 95 -27.12 -19.95 36.84
C LEU A 95 -26.42 -19.28 35.66
N VAL A 96 -26.79 -19.66 34.43
CA VAL A 96 -26.28 -19.05 33.19
C VAL A 96 -27.35 -18.14 32.61
N ALA A 97 -27.03 -16.86 32.45
CA ALA A 97 -27.85 -15.90 31.71
C ALA A 97 -27.17 -15.47 30.41
N LEU A 98 -27.93 -15.10 29.40
CA LEU A 98 -27.41 -14.48 28.17
C LEU A 98 -27.66 -12.99 28.22
N ILE A 99 -26.70 -12.19 27.77
CA ILE A 99 -26.87 -10.75 27.58
C ILE A 99 -26.83 -10.48 26.08
N ASP A 100 -27.89 -9.83 25.59
CA ASP A 100 -28.03 -9.38 24.20
C ASP A 100 -27.63 -10.44 23.16
N PRO A 101 -28.20 -11.67 23.22
CA PRO A 101 -27.85 -12.71 22.29
C PRO A 101 -28.33 -12.36 20.87
N PRO A 102 -27.50 -12.56 19.83
CA PRO A 102 -27.92 -12.45 18.44
C PRO A 102 -29.14 -13.35 18.17
N GLN A 103 -30.04 -12.94 17.28
CA GLN A 103 -31.27 -13.70 17.01
C GLN A 103 -31.01 -15.17 16.65
N ARG A 104 -29.96 -15.43 15.86
CA ARG A 104 -29.51 -16.78 15.50
C ARG A 104 -29.20 -17.65 16.73
N ALA A 105 -28.65 -17.08 17.81
CA ALA A 105 -28.38 -17.82 19.05
C ALA A 105 -29.67 -18.25 19.74
N LEU A 106 -30.66 -17.35 19.79
CA LEU A 106 -31.98 -17.64 20.35
C LEU A 106 -32.71 -18.72 19.55
N GLU A 107 -32.66 -18.65 18.22
CA GLU A 107 -33.24 -19.66 17.33
C GLU A 107 -32.61 -21.04 17.55
N LEU A 108 -31.27 -21.11 17.61
CA LEU A 108 -30.55 -22.36 17.87
C LEU A 108 -30.89 -22.95 19.25
N LEU A 109 -30.98 -22.13 20.29
CA LEU A 109 -31.36 -22.58 21.64
C LEU A 109 -32.81 -23.04 21.72
N SER A 110 -33.71 -22.41 20.95
CA SER A 110 -35.11 -22.83 20.82
C SER A 110 -35.21 -24.20 20.16
N VAL A 111 -34.52 -24.41 19.02
CA VAL A 111 -34.46 -25.70 18.30
C VAL A 111 -33.90 -26.82 19.20
N LEU A 112 -32.95 -26.48 20.08
CA LEU A 112 -32.37 -27.43 21.02
C LEU A 112 -33.21 -27.66 22.30
N GLY A 113 -34.39 -27.01 22.42
CA GLY A 113 -35.33 -27.22 23.53
C GLY A 113 -34.97 -26.47 24.82
N ALA A 114 -34.08 -25.48 24.79
CA ALA A 114 -33.75 -24.62 25.93
C ALA A 114 -34.15 -23.15 25.76
N GLY A 115 -34.93 -22.81 24.73
CA GLY A 115 -35.35 -21.43 24.45
C GLY A 115 -35.94 -20.69 25.66
N ASN A 116 -36.65 -21.40 26.55
CA ASN A 116 -37.24 -20.83 27.78
C ASN A 116 -36.50 -21.22 29.07
N ARG A 117 -35.39 -21.96 28.98
CA ARG A 117 -34.64 -22.45 30.16
C ARG A 117 -33.48 -21.55 30.55
N ILE A 118 -33.00 -20.73 29.62
CA ILE A 118 -31.85 -19.86 29.83
C ILE A 118 -32.35 -18.41 29.89
N PRO A 119 -32.24 -17.73 31.04
CA PRO A 119 -32.66 -16.35 31.15
C PRO A 119 -31.88 -15.44 30.19
N VAL A 120 -32.56 -14.46 29.60
CA VAL A 120 -31.97 -13.48 28.69
C VAL A 120 -32.15 -12.07 29.25
N LEU A 121 -31.05 -11.37 29.42
CA LEU A 121 -30.96 -9.97 29.76
C LEU A 121 -30.75 -9.14 28.49
N ALA A 122 -31.39 -7.98 28.43
CA ALA A 122 -31.28 -7.02 27.34
C ALA A 122 -29.99 -6.21 27.40
N SER A 123 -29.32 -6.15 28.56
CA SER A 123 -28.09 -5.40 28.78
C SER A 123 -27.29 -5.95 29.95
N ASP A 124 -25.97 -5.81 29.90
CA ASP A 124 -25.10 -6.08 31.05
C ASP A 124 -25.39 -5.11 32.20
N GLN A 125 -25.88 -3.90 31.87
CA GLN A 125 -26.35 -2.87 32.79
C GLN A 125 -27.58 -3.29 33.61
N SER A 126 -28.33 -4.31 33.17
CA SER A 126 -29.45 -4.88 33.94
C SER A 126 -29.00 -5.67 35.18
N ILE A 127 -27.74 -6.13 35.24
CA ILE A 127 -27.26 -6.96 36.35
C ILE A 127 -27.15 -6.13 37.65
N PRO A 128 -27.76 -6.54 38.77
CA PRO A 128 -27.75 -5.72 39.98
C PRO A 128 -26.35 -5.71 40.63
N LEU A 129 -25.95 -4.55 41.17
CA LEU A 129 -24.71 -4.42 41.97
C LEU A 129 -24.87 -5.06 43.37
N LYS A 130 -26.10 -5.08 43.89
CA LYS A 130 -26.52 -5.70 45.15
C LYS A 130 -27.94 -6.26 44.97
N GLY A 131 -28.23 -7.44 45.51
CA GLY A 131 -29.53 -8.10 45.39
C GLY A 131 -29.51 -9.37 44.52
N SER A 132 -30.65 -10.06 44.42
CA SER A 132 -30.76 -11.33 43.71
C SER A 132 -30.88 -11.15 42.20
N LEU A 133 -30.01 -11.83 41.42
CA LEU A 133 -30.14 -11.85 39.94
C LEU A 133 -31.49 -12.44 39.51
N VAL A 134 -32.03 -13.40 40.27
CA VAL A 134 -33.33 -14.03 39.98
C VAL A 134 -34.47 -13.02 40.08
N GLU A 135 -34.47 -12.17 41.12
CA GLU A 135 -35.47 -11.11 41.28
C GLU A 135 -35.39 -10.09 40.14
N GLN A 136 -34.17 -9.73 39.73
CA GLN A 136 -33.95 -8.82 38.61
C GLN A 136 -34.39 -9.42 37.28
N LEU A 137 -34.16 -10.72 37.05
CA LEU A 137 -34.64 -11.43 35.87
C LEU A 137 -36.17 -11.48 35.81
N GLN A 138 -36.83 -11.80 36.92
CA GLN A 138 -38.29 -11.76 37.00
C GLN A 138 -38.86 -10.36 36.78
N LYS A 139 -38.15 -9.33 37.26
CA LYS A 139 -38.51 -7.94 37.01
C LYS A 139 -38.38 -7.59 35.53
N GLU A 140 -37.24 -7.92 34.92
CA GLU A 140 -37.01 -7.66 33.50
C GLU A 140 -38.00 -8.40 32.60
N GLU A 141 -38.36 -9.65 32.92
CA GLU A 141 -39.38 -10.40 32.20
C GLU A 141 -40.76 -9.71 32.25
N ARG A 142 -41.16 -9.20 33.42
CA ARG A 142 -42.39 -8.40 33.56
C ARG A 142 -42.32 -7.11 32.75
N ASP A 143 -41.21 -6.37 32.85
CA ASP A 143 -41.03 -5.10 32.13
C ASP A 143 -41.02 -5.33 30.60
N LEU A 144 -40.39 -6.40 30.10
CA LEU A 144 -40.40 -6.78 28.69
C LEU A 144 -41.82 -7.13 28.20
N ALA A 145 -42.61 -7.85 29.01
CA ALA A 145 -44.00 -8.17 28.68
C ALA A 145 -44.88 -6.90 28.61
N GLU A 146 -44.65 -5.95 29.52
CA GLU A 146 -45.35 -4.65 29.52
C GLU A 146 -44.97 -3.81 28.30
N ILE A 147 -43.68 -3.76 27.95
CA ILE A 147 -43.20 -3.08 26.73
C ILE A 147 -43.78 -3.73 25.48
N ASN A 148 -43.78 -5.06 25.39
CA ASN A 148 -44.36 -5.77 24.25
C ASN A 148 -45.84 -5.45 24.10
N THR A 149 -46.59 -5.49 25.21
CA THR A 149 -48.01 -5.11 25.23
C THR A 149 -48.20 -3.66 24.79
N SER A 150 -47.34 -2.75 25.24
CA SER A 150 -47.39 -1.34 24.86
C SER A 150 -47.12 -1.14 23.36
N LEU A 151 -46.15 -1.85 22.80
CA LEU A 151 -45.86 -1.82 21.36
C LEU A 151 -47.00 -2.41 20.52
N GLU A 152 -47.67 -3.47 20.99
CA GLU A 152 -48.79 -4.09 20.27
C GLU A 152 -50.07 -3.25 20.31
N THR A 153 -50.38 -2.67 21.49
CA THR A 153 -51.69 -2.05 21.75
C THR A 153 -51.69 -0.53 21.61
N ASN A 154 -50.55 0.14 21.80
CA ASN A 154 -50.48 1.60 21.81
C ASN A 154 -49.71 2.13 20.58
N PRO A 155 -50.38 2.81 19.63
CA PRO A 155 -49.72 3.39 18.45
C PRO A 155 -48.60 4.39 18.77
N ILE A 156 -48.64 5.07 19.93
CA ILE A 156 -47.60 6.01 20.36
C ILE A 156 -46.23 5.30 20.46
N TRP A 157 -46.23 4.04 20.90
CA TRP A 157 -45.02 3.24 21.05
C TRP A 157 -44.45 2.74 19.73
N ARG A 158 -45.16 2.91 18.61
CA ARG A 158 -44.73 2.42 17.29
C ARG A 158 -44.27 3.54 16.34
N ARG A 159 -44.01 4.72 16.89
CA ARG A 159 -43.57 5.87 16.10
C ARG A 159 -42.14 5.67 15.63
N VAL A 160 -41.93 5.85 14.34
CA VAL A 160 -40.63 5.72 13.69
C VAL A 160 -40.35 6.92 12.81
N ASP A 161 -39.08 7.18 12.55
CA ASP A 161 -38.67 8.11 11.49
C ASP A 161 -38.76 7.48 10.09
N ARG A 162 -38.34 8.22 9.06
CA ARG A 162 -38.35 7.74 7.67
C ARG A 162 -37.49 6.49 7.44
N ASP A 163 -36.47 6.26 8.28
CA ASP A 163 -35.54 5.14 8.19
C ASP A 163 -36.02 3.93 9.02
N GLN A 164 -37.25 3.99 9.54
CA GLN A 164 -37.87 3.00 10.42
C GLN A 164 -37.20 2.88 11.81
N LEU A 165 -36.44 3.89 12.22
CA LEU A 165 -35.84 3.94 13.55
C LEU A 165 -36.87 4.41 14.56
N TRP A 166 -36.95 3.70 15.68
CA TRP A 166 -37.93 3.95 16.72
C TRP A 166 -37.68 5.27 17.45
N LEU A 167 -38.74 6.06 17.62
CA LEU A 167 -38.75 7.23 18.48
C LEU A 167 -39.26 6.83 19.87
N CYS A 168 -38.41 6.98 20.88
CA CYS A 168 -38.81 6.74 22.26
C CYS A 168 -39.90 7.72 22.69
N PRO A 169 -41.10 7.24 23.10
CA PRO A 169 -42.21 8.11 23.45
C PRO A 169 -41.98 8.83 24.79
N CYS A 170 -41.07 8.35 25.64
CA CYS A 170 -40.78 8.95 26.95
C CYS A 170 -39.79 10.13 26.85
N CYS A 171 -38.75 10.01 26.01
CA CYS A 171 -37.69 11.04 25.91
C CYS A 171 -37.66 11.78 24.57
N GLY A 172 -38.45 11.37 23.58
CA GLY A 172 -38.50 12.00 22.25
C GLY A 172 -37.20 11.89 21.45
N ARG A 173 -36.38 10.86 21.71
CA ARG A 173 -35.14 10.60 20.98
C ARG A 173 -35.31 9.40 20.04
N ILE A 174 -34.73 9.49 18.85
CA ILE A 174 -34.56 8.34 17.97
C ILE A 174 -33.51 7.39 18.55
N VAL A 175 -33.75 6.10 18.40
CA VAL A 175 -32.90 5.04 18.92
C VAL A 175 -32.32 4.26 17.74
N ASP A 176 -31.06 4.53 17.42
CA ASP A 176 -30.39 4.04 16.21
C ASP A 176 -30.28 2.50 16.11
N ASP A 177 -30.35 1.81 17.25
CA ASP A 177 -30.29 0.34 17.34
C ASP A 177 -31.68 -0.33 17.47
N VAL A 178 -32.77 0.43 17.31
CA VAL A 178 -34.15 -0.12 17.36
C VAL A 178 -34.86 0.22 16.06
N LYS A 179 -34.88 -0.74 15.13
CA LYS A 179 -35.57 -0.61 13.85
C LYS A 179 -36.89 -1.38 13.85
N ILE A 180 -38.01 -0.69 13.71
CA ILE A 180 -39.34 -1.31 13.67
C ILE A 180 -39.80 -1.38 12.21
N VAL A 181 -39.49 -2.50 11.55
CA VAL A 181 -39.91 -2.75 10.17
C VAL A 181 -41.35 -3.27 10.11
N ASN A 182 -41.77 -4.06 11.11
CA ASN A 182 -43.13 -4.57 11.23
C ASN A 182 -43.84 -3.90 12.40
N LEU A 183 -44.76 -2.98 12.09
CA LEU A 183 -45.55 -2.23 13.06
C LEU A 183 -46.69 -3.06 13.68
N VAL A 184 -47.02 -4.24 13.14
CA VAL A 184 -48.12 -5.07 13.65
C VAL A 184 -47.66 -5.98 14.78
N LYS A 185 -46.49 -6.60 14.62
CA LYS A 185 -45.91 -7.48 15.64
C LYS A 185 -44.40 -7.25 15.71
N PRO A 186 -43.92 -6.38 16.60
CA PRO A 186 -42.49 -6.15 16.79
C PRO A 186 -41.79 -7.44 17.20
N GLY A 187 -40.63 -7.71 16.62
CA GLY A 187 -39.82 -8.87 17.00
C GLY A 187 -39.25 -8.73 18.42
N SER A 188 -38.87 -9.85 19.03
CA SER A 188 -38.30 -9.85 20.39
C SER A 188 -37.03 -9.00 20.54
N GLU A 189 -36.30 -8.79 19.44
CA GLU A 189 -35.14 -7.88 19.38
C GLU A 189 -35.54 -6.42 19.56
N VAL A 190 -36.64 -5.98 18.93
CA VAL A 190 -37.19 -4.62 19.09
C VAL A 190 -37.57 -4.38 20.55
N VAL A 191 -38.31 -5.30 21.16
CA VAL A 191 -38.76 -5.19 22.56
C VAL A 191 -37.55 -5.06 23.50
N ARG A 192 -36.52 -5.89 23.31
CA ARG A 192 -35.28 -5.83 24.11
C ARG A 192 -34.49 -4.54 23.86
N GLY A 193 -34.41 -4.07 22.62
CA GLY A 193 -33.75 -2.82 22.27
C GLY A 193 -34.46 -1.60 22.91
N VAL A 194 -35.79 -1.59 22.90
CA VAL A 194 -36.61 -0.61 23.62
C VAL A 194 -36.32 -0.66 25.12
N TYR A 195 -36.41 -1.84 25.75
CA TYR A 195 -36.11 -2.01 27.16
C TYR A 195 -34.70 -1.52 27.53
N ARG A 196 -33.69 -1.86 26.71
CA ARG A 196 -32.32 -1.37 26.89
C ARG A 196 -32.26 0.15 26.85
N HIS A 197 -32.87 0.78 25.85
CA HIS A 197 -32.91 2.23 25.80
C HIS A 197 -33.57 2.82 27.05
N LEU A 198 -34.73 2.31 27.45
CA LEU A 198 -35.48 2.80 28.61
C LEU A 198 -34.68 2.69 29.91
N THR A 199 -34.00 1.57 30.13
CA THR A 199 -33.28 1.32 31.38
C THR A 199 -31.90 1.94 31.45
N THR A 200 -31.25 2.24 30.31
CA THR A 200 -29.85 2.73 30.31
C THR A 200 -29.65 4.13 29.72
N ARG A 201 -30.47 4.55 28.74
CA ARG A 201 -30.25 5.79 27.95
C ARG A 201 -31.38 6.80 28.06
N CYS A 202 -32.58 6.38 28.46
CA CYS A 202 -33.75 7.23 28.54
C CYS A 202 -33.78 7.99 29.87
N ALA A 203 -33.44 9.29 29.85
CA ALA A 203 -33.41 10.12 31.06
C ALA A 203 -34.76 10.18 31.80
N ALA A 204 -35.88 10.27 31.06
CA ALA A 204 -37.22 10.28 31.66
C ALA A 204 -37.49 8.98 32.43
N TRP A 205 -37.19 7.84 31.80
CA TRP A 205 -37.44 6.53 32.39
C TRP A 205 -36.50 6.22 33.57
N THR A 206 -35.22 6.60 33.49
CA THR A 206 -34.30 6.38 34.62
C THR A 206 -34.62 7.26 35.83
N GLN A 207 -35.27 8.41 35.63
CA GLN A 207 -35.75 9.31 36.70
C GLN A 207 -37.12 8.92 37.28
N GLY A 208 -37.69 7.78 36.85
CA GLY A 208 -39.00 7.31 37.33
C GLY A 208 -40.20 7.90 36.60
N ASN A 209 -40.01 8.79 35.62
CA ASN A 209 -41.09 9.29 34.80
C ASN A 209 -41.44 8.26 33.70
N ARG A 210 -42.63 7.66 33.80
CA ARG A 210 -43.17 6.69 32.84
C ARG A 210 -44.15 7.30 31.84
N ALA A 211 -44.43 8.61 31.93
CA ALA A 211 -45.36 9.27 31.03
C ALA A 211 -44.79 9.35 29.62
N THR A 212 -45.64 9.11 28.63
CA THR A 212 -45.33 9.39 27.22
C THR A 212 -45.53 10.87 26.94
N LEU A 213 -44.68 11.43 26.10
CA LEU A 213 -44.91 12.74 25.50
C LEU A 213 -46.21 12.75 24.69
N ALA A 214 -46.81 13.93 24.55
CA ALA A 214 -48.04 14.08 23.79
C ALA A 214 -47.85 13.67 22.31
N PRO A 215 -48.86 13.05 21.67
CA PRO A 215 -48.77 12.60 20.27
C PRO A 215 -48.30 13.71 19.30
N ASN A 216 -48.84 14.91 19.41
CA ASN A 216 -48.45 16.05 18.58
C ASN A 216 -46.96 16.44 18.73
N MET A 217 -46.41 16.38 19.94
CA MET A 217 -45.00 16.66 20.21
C MET A 217 -44.09 15.61 19.56
N LEU A 218 -44.49 14.34 19.61
CA LEU A 218 -43.74 13.25 18.98
C LEU A 218 -43.78 13.34 17.45
N ASP A 219 -44.92 13.72 16.85
CA ASP A 219 -45.05 13.91 15.40
C ASP A 219 -44.20 15.08 14.92
N ALA A 220 -44.25 16.21 15.65
CA ALA A 220 -43.39 17.36 15.39
C ALA A 220 -41.90 16.99 15.47
N ARG A 221 -41.53 16.12 16.43
CA ARG A 221 -40.15 15.66 16.58
C ARG A 221 -39.69 14.80 15.42
N ILE A 222 -40.53 13.89 14.92
CA ILE A 222 -40.23 13.05 13.76
C ILE A 222 -40.07 13.91 12.51
N ALA A 223 -40.98 14.86 12.30
CA ALA A 223 -40.90 15.79 11.18
C ALA A 223 -39.58 16.56 11.20
N GLN A 224 -39.20 17.12 12.37
CA GLN A 224 -37.93 17.84 12.54
C GLN A 224 -36.71 16.97 12.23
N ILE A 225 -36.68 15.73 12.73
CA ILE A 225 -35.55 14.82 12.50
C ILE A 225 -35.46 14.44 11.01
N ASN A 226 -36.59 14.13 10.38
CA ASN A 226 -36.62 13.79 8.96
C ASN A 226 -36.16 14.95 8.08
N GLU A 227 -36.53 16.19 8.42
CA GLU A 227 -36.07 17.40 7.73
C GLU A 227 -34.55 17.59 7.88
N GLN A 228 -34.01 17.47 9.10
CA GLN A 228 -32.57 17.53 9.36
C GLN A 228 -31.80 16.47 8.56
N LYS A 229 -32.31 15.23 8.54
CA LYS A 229 -31.72 14.15 7.75
C LYS A 229 -31.81 14.40 6.25
N ALA A 230 -32.88 15.05 5.76
CA ALA A 230 -33.00 15.43 4.36
C ALA A 230 -31.97 16.51 3.98
N ALA A 231 -31.88 17.58 4.78
CA ALA A 231 -30.91 18.65 4.57
C ALA A 231 -29.47 18.13 4.56
N ALA A 232 -29.10 17.33 5.55
CA ALA A 232 -27.76 16.72 5.63
C ALA A 232 -27.46 15.79 4.44
N SER A 233 -28.47 15.07 3.93
CA SER A 233 -28.31 14.22 2.75
C SER A 233 -28.06 15.03 1.48
N VAL A 234 -28.77 16.16 1.31
CA VAL A 234 -28.57 17.06 0.16
C VAL A 234 -27.19 17.71 0.22
N GLU A 235 -26.80 18.24 1.38
CA GLU A 235 -25.48 18.84 1.58
C GLU A 235 -24.35 17.83 1.30
N ARG A 236 -24.46 16.61 1.84
CA ARG A 236 -23.50 15.53 1.59
C ARG A 236 -23.41 15.17 0.11
N SER A 237 -24.55 15.11 -0.58
CA SER A 237 -24.58 14.84 -2.02
C SER A 237 -23.88 15.95 -2.81
N GLN A 238 -24.11 17.23 -2.48
CA GLN A 238 -23.47 18.36 -3.15
C GLN A 238 -21.95 18.38 -2.94
N ILE A 239 -21.49 18.10 -1.72
CA ILE A 239 -20.05 18.00 -1.42
C ILE A 239 -19.42 16.86 -2.24
N LEU A 240 -20.07 15.70 -2.27
CA LEU A 240 -19.56 14.56 -3.03
C LEU A 240 -19.49 14.87 -4.53
N SER A 241 -20.52 15.51 -5.10
CA SER A 241 -20.50 15.92 -6.51
C SER A 241 -19.33 16.85 -6.83
N ARG A 242 -19.07 17.87 -5.99
CA ARG A 242 -17.92 18.77 -6.17
C ARG A 242 -16.58 18.04 -6.06
N GLN A 243 -16.46 17.06 -5.17
CA GLN A 243 -15.26 16.23 -5.04
C GLN A 243 -15.05 15.37 -6.29
N VAL A 244 -16.12 14.78 -6.83
CA VAL A 244 -16.06 13.98 -8.07
C VAL A 244 -15.65 14.85 -9.25
N GLU A 245 -16.25 16.02 -9.43
CA GLU A 245 -15.87 16.97 -10.49
C GLU A 245 -14.40 17.40 -10.36
N GLY A 246 -13.94 17.67 -9.14
CA GLY A 246 -12.55 18.02 -8.86
C GLY A 246 -11.57 16.88 -9.19
N LEU A 247 -11.95 15.63 -8.90
CA LEU A 247 -11.16 14.45 -9.25
C LEU A 247 -11.14 14.21 -10.76
N GLN A 248 -12.28 14.34 -11.44
CA GLN A 248 -12.37 14.21 -12.90
C GLN A 248 -11.43 15.18 -13.61
N LYS A 249 -11.46 16.47 -13.21
CA LYS A 249 -10.58 17.48 -13.79
C LYS A 249 -9.08 17.17 -13.58
N ARG A 250 -8.73 16.58 -12.44
CA ARG A 250 -7.35 16.15 -12.16
C ARG A 250 -6.93 14.97 -13.03
N VAL A 251 -7.82 14.00 -13.24
CA VAL A 251 -7.58 12.87 -14.16
C VAL A 251 -7.38 13.37 -15.58
N GLU A 252 -8.27 14.21 -16.10
CA GLU A 252 -8.15 14.80 -17.45
C GLU A 252 -6.83 15.56 -17.63
N THR A 253 -6.42 16.34 -16.62
CA THR A 253 -5.15 17.07 -16.67
C THR A 253 -3.95 16.11 -16.69
N MET A 254 -4.01 15.03 -15.92
CA MET A 254 -2.95 14.02 -15.86
C MET A 254 -2.84 13.25 -17.19
N GLU A 255 -3.97 12.84 -17.77
CA GLU A 255 -4.03 12.19 -19.08
C GLU A 255 -3.45 13.09 -20.19
N TYR A 256 -3.73 14.40 -20.14
CA TYR A 256 -3.15 15.36 -21.06
C TYR A 256 -1.62 15.42 -20.92
N ILE A 257 -1.10 15.57 -19.70
CA ILE A 257 0.35 15.62 -19.43
C ILE A 257 1.05 14.33 -19.86
N GLU A 258 0.47 13.17 -19.54
CA GLU A 258 0.99 11.87 -20.00
C GLU A 258 1.01 11.77 -21.53
N GLY A 259 -0.03 12.28 -22.18
CA GLY A 259 -0.10 12.37 -23.64
C GLY A 259 1.02 13.24 -24.22
N ASP A 260 1.33 14.37 -23.61
CA ASP A 260 2.42 15.27 -24.00
C ASP A 260 3.80 14.64 -23.78
N LEU A 261 4.02 13.99 -22.63
CA LEU A 261 5.26 13.27 -22.32
C LEU A 261 5.52 12.14 -23.31
N LYS A 262 4.51 11.34 -23.66
CA LYS A 262 4.63 10.29 -24.69
C LYS A 262 5.01 10.85 -26.07
N ARG A 263 4.55 12.05 -26.42
CA ARG A 263 4.95 12.70 -27.69
C ARG A 263 6.39 13.21 -27.62
N ALA A 264 6.82 13.75 -26.48
CA ALA A 264 8.19 14.16 -26.25
C ALA A 264 9.16 12.96 -26.28
N GLN A 265 8.81 11.85 -25.64
CA GLN A 265 9.56 10.58 -25.68
C GLN A 265 9.84 10.14 -27.12
N ARG A 266 8.82 10.10 -27.98
CA ARG A 266 9.00 9.71 -29.39
C ARG A 266 9.95 10.63 -30.13
N ARG A 267 9.92 11.94 -29.83
CA ARG A 267 10.87 12.89 -30.43
C ARG A 267 12.29 12.67 -29.92
N GLN A 268 12.47 12.47 -28.63
CA GLN A 268 13.77 12.14 -28.04
C GLN A 268 14.36 10.87 -28.66
N PHE A 269 13.55 9.81 -28.79
CA PHE A 269 13.98 8.55 -29.39
C PHE A 269 14.46 8.74 -30.83
N HIS A 270 13.76 9.54 -31.66
CA HIS A 270 14.22 9.86 -33.02
C HIS A 270 15.48 10.73 -33.07
N MET A 271 15.86 11.39 -31.97
CA MET A 271 17.11 12.16 -31.89
C MET A 271 18.33 11.27 -31.61
N LEU A 272 18.13 10.05 -31.10
CA LEU A 272 19.19 9.10 -30.78
C LEU A 272 19.42 8.15 -31.98
N PRO A 273 20.65 8.00 -32.47
CA PRO A 273 20.94 7.10 -33.59
C PRO A 273 21.01 5.64 -33.13
N ILE A 274 19.86 5.04 -32.80
CA ILE A 274 19.75 3.64 -32.34
C ILE A 274 20.10 2.64 -33.44
N GLU A 275 19.92 3.03 -34.70
CA GLU A 275 20.38 2.30 -35.89
C GLU A 275 21.52 3.10 -36.55
N PRO A 276 22.77 2.95 -36.08
CA PRO A 276 23.90 3.68 -36.62
C PRO A 276 24.18 3.29 -38.08
N GLU A 277 24.67 4.24 -38.87
CA GLU A 277 25.17 3.98 -40.22
C GLU A 277 26.34 2.98 -40.18
N GLN A 278 26.47 2.17 -41.23
CA GLN A 278 27.59 1.23 -41.34
C GLN A 278 28.91 1.99 -41.51
N ASP A 279 29.94 1.56 -40.77
CA ASP A 279 31.30 2.07 -40.90
C ASP A 279 32.25 0.99 -41.45
N PRO A 280 33.23 1.34 -42.31
CA PRO A 280 34.13 0.36 -42.92
C PRO A 280 35.11 -0.31 -41.96
N VAL A 281 35.39 0.25 -40.79
CA VAL A 281 36.34 -0.31 -39.81
C VAL A 281 35.71 -0.65 -38.47
N VAL A 282 34.49 -0.19 -38.19
CA VAL A 282 33.79 -0.46 -36.94
C VAL A 282 32.37 -0.97 -37.20
N ASP A 283 31.99 -2.09 -36.59
CA ASP A 283 30.59 -2.47 -36.44
C ASP A 283 30.04 -1.91 -35.13
N VAL A 284 28.83 -1.33 -35.19
CA VAL A 284 28.21 -0.63 -34.06
C VAL A 284 26.87 -1.28 -33.72
N SER A 285 26.60 -1.45 -32.43
CA SER A 285 25.26 -1.75 -31.93
C SER A 285 24.96 -0.89 -30.70
N VAL A 286 23.68 -0.59 -30.49
CA VAL A 286 23.18 0.28 -29.44
C VAL A 286 22.05 -0.41 -28.69
N VAL A 287 22.03 -0.22 -27.37
CA VAL A 287 20.89 -0.49 -26.51
C VAL A 287 20.54 0.81 -25.82
N TYR A 288 19.25 1.16 -25.83
CA TYR A 288 18.69 2.29 -25.10
C TYR A 288 17.37 1.83 -24.48
N ARG A 289 17.35 1.69 -23.15
CA ARG A 289 16.19 1.27 -22.36
C ARG A 289 15.91 2.31 -21.28
N PRO A 290 15.06 3.32 -21.57
CA PRO A 290 14.79 4.38 -20.62
C PRO A 290 14.02 3.86 -19.40
N ALA A 291 14.29 4.41 -18.22
CA ALA A 291 13.56 4.10 -16.99
C ALA A 291 12.21 4.84 -16.95
N ASP A 292 12.18 6.07 -17.46
CA ASP A 292 11.03 6.95 -17.46
C ASP A 292 10.51 7.29 -18.87
N ALA A 293 9.47 8.11 -18.94
CA ALA A 293 8.95 8.60 -20.22
C ALA A 293 10.01 9.38 -21.03
N ILE A 294 10.94 10.09 -20.37
CA ILE A 294 11.98 10.86 -21.04
C ILE A 294 13.26 10.76 -20.20
N GLY A 295 14.38 10.48 -20.87
CA GLY A 295 15.66 10.16 -20.23
C GLY A 295 16.71 11.28 -20.24
N GLY A 296 17.74 11.14 -19.41
CA GLY A 296 18.93 12.01 -19.36
C GLY A 296 20.05 11.56 -20.30
N ASP A 297 20.06 10.25 -20.61
CA ASP A 297 21.08 9.61 -21.43
C ASP A 297 21.08 10.06 -22.90
N PHE A 298 22.28 10.18 -23.48
CA PHE A 298 22.47 10.39 -24.90
C PHE A 298 23.63 9.60 -25.50
N LEU A 299 23.54 9.45 -26.82
CA LEU A 299 24.61 8.92 -27.65
C LEU A 299 24.60 9.60 -29.03
N ASP A 300 25.76 9.68 -29.66
CA ASP A 300 25.87 10.16 -31.04
C ASP A 300 27.08 9.57 -31.77
N PHE A 301 26.99 9.51 -33.09
CA PHE A 301 28.04 9.01 -33.99
C PHE A 301 28.39 10.05 -35.05
N TYR A 302 29.67 10.07 -35.43
CA TYR A 302 30.24 11.12 -36.26
C TYR A 302 31.10 10.54 -37.39
N ASN A 303 30.81 10.97 -38.62
CA ASN A 303 31.77 10.93 -39.71
C ASN A 303 32.57 12.24 -39.71
N LEU A 304 33.85 12.15 -39.36
CA LEU A 304 34.73 13.30 -39.19
C LEU A 304 35.74 13.41 -40.34
N GLU A 305 36.25 14.62 -40.54
CA GLU A 305 37.33 14.89 -41.48
C GLU A 305 38.60 14.08 -41.14
N GLY A 306 39.42 13.85 -42.16
CA GLY A 306 40.65 13.05 -42.03
C GLY A 306 40.38 11.54 -41.94
N ASN A 307 39.27 11.06 -42.49
CA ASN A 307 38.90 9.63 -42.47
C ASN A 307 38.77 9.06 -41.05
N ARG A 308 38.10 9.80 -40.15
CA ARG A 308 37.91 9.39 -38.75
C ARG A 308 36.45 9.08 -38.44
N PHE A 309 36.23 8.01 -37.69
CA PHE A 309 34.96 7.70 -37.03
C PHE A 309 34.94 8.34 -35.64
N GLY A 310 33.80 8.80 -35.16
CA GLY A 310 33.68 9.30 -33.79
C GLY A 310 32.41 8.78 -33.12
N ALA A 311 32.49 8.61 -31.79
CA ALA A 311 31.36 8.22 -30.97
C ALA A 311 31.38 9.01 -29.66
N SER A 312 30.19 9.32 -29.15
CA SER A 312 30.02 9.89 -27.82
C SER A 312 28.85 9.24 -27.09
N MET A 313 28.97 9.21 -25.77
CA MET A 313 27.90 8.85 -24.84
C MET A 313 27.96 9.81 -23.66
N GLY A 314 26.83 10.09 -23.05
CA GLY A 314 26.81 10.83 -21.80
C GLY A 314 25.46 10.76 -21.11
N ASP A 315 25.44 11.24 -19.88
CA ASP A 315 24.26 11.33 -19.04
C ASP A 315 24.19 12.71 -18.36
N VAL A 316 22.98 13.21 -18.20
CA VAL A 316 22.68 14.47 -17.53
C VAL A 316 22.20 14.16 -16.12
N SER A 317 22.85 14.78 -15.12
CA SER A 317 22.40 14.67 -13.74
C SER A 317 20.94 15.13 -13.57
N GLY A 318 20.12 14.31 -12.92
CA GLY A 318 18.71 14.58 -12.69
C GLY A 318 17.81 13.69 -13.54
N HIS A 319 16.50 13.95 -13.55
CA HIS A 319 15.54 13.12 -14.28
C HIS A 319 14.39 13.94 -14.88
N GLY A 320 13.64 13.33 -15.79
CA GLY A 320 12.44 13.91 -16.38
C GLY A 320 12.71 14.98 -17.44
N VAL A 321 11.80 15.95 -17.55
CA VAL A 321 11.76 16.89 -18.68
C VAL A 321 12.97 17.83 -18.72
N GLU A 322 13.47 18.26 -17.55
CA GLU A 322 14.64 19.15 -17.46
C GLU A 322 15.91 18.45 -17.97
N ALA A 323 16.19 17.24 -17.46
CA ALA A 323 17.32 16.43 -17.90
C ALA A 323 17.28 16.18 -19.41
N ALA A 324 16.10 15.90 -19.97
CA ALA A 324 15.93 15.68 -21.39
C ALA A 324 16.23 16.89 -22.28
N ILE A 325 15.91 18.11 -21.82
CA ILE A 325 16.23 19.35 -22.54
C ILE A 325 17.74 19.55 -22.55
N LEU A 326 18.37 19.42 -21.38
CA LEU A 326 19.82 19.55 -21.22
C LEU A 326 20.58 18.48 -22.00
N MET A 327 20.04 17.26 -22.07
CA MET A 327 20.57 16.16 -22.87
C MET A 327 20.67 16.58 -24.34
N GLY A 328 19.58 17.13 -24.89
CA GLY A 328 19.55 17.60 -26.28
C GLY A 328 20.58 18.69 -26.56
N MET A 329 20.78 19.60 -25.60
CA MET A 329 21.82 20.63 -25.66
C MET A 329 23.21 20.01 -25.63
N ALA A 330 23.52 19.16 -24.66
CA ALA A 330 24.81 18.49 -24.51
C ALA A 330 25.20 17.67 -25.75
N LYS A 331 24.28 16.81 -26.23
CA LYS A 331 24.46 16.02 -27.46
C LYS A 331 24.80 16.91 -28.65
N LYS A 332 24.08 18.03 -28.81
CA LYS A 332 24.28 18.94 -29.94
C LYS A 332 25.59 19.71 -29.83
N THR A 333 25.93 20.19 -28.63
CA THR A 333 27.18 20.89 -28.35
C THR A 333 28.38 19.99 -28.66
N LEU A 334 28.40 18.75 -28.15
CA LEU A 334 29.48 17.80 -28.46
C LEU A 334 29.59 17.53 -29.96
N ARG A 335 28.46 17.32 -30.66
CA ARG A 335 28.44 17.12 -32.11
C ARG A 335 29.05 18.29 -32.90
N ILE A 336 28.84 19.52 -32.44
CA ILE A 336 29.43 20.71 -33.07
C ILE A 336 30.92 20.76 -32.75
N ARG A 337 31.28 20.68 -31.46
CA ARG A 337 32.66 20.88 -31.00
C ARG A 337 33.63 19.81 -31.46
N VAL A 338 33.19 18.56 -31.63
CA VAL A 338 34.04 17.49 -32.17
C VAL A 338 34.44 17.74 -33.63
N ARG A 339 33.60 18.44 -34.41
CA ARG A 339 33.88 18.78 -35.82
C ARG A 339 34.78 20.00 -35.98
N GLU A 340 34.73 20.92 -35.01
CA GLU A 340 35.49 22.18 -35.03
C GLU A 340 36.84 22.10 -34.29
N SER A 341 37.21 20.94 -33.78
CA SER A 341 38.40 20.78 -32.92
C SER A 341 39.38 19.79 -33.53
N ALA A 342 40.67 20.05 -33.30
CA ALA A 342 41.72 19.19 -33.82
C ALA A 342 41.81 17.88 -33.00
N THR A 343 41.63 17.98 -31.68
CA THR A 343 41.74 16.86 -30.73
C THR A 343 40.44 16.64 -29.94
N VAL A 344 40.31 15.46 -29.35
CA VAL A 344 39.16 15.10 -28.51
C VAL A 344 39.13 15.96 -27.25
N ARG A 345 40.30 16.21 -26.65
CA ARG A 345 40.47 17.12 -25.51
C ARG A 345 39.93 18.51 -25.82
N GLN A 346 40.35 19.11 -26.93
CA GLN A 346 39.88 20.45 -27.31
C GLN A 346 38.37 20.50 -27.52
N ALA A 347 37.78 19.43 -28.08
CA ALA A 347 36.33 19.33 -28.24
C ALA A 347 35.62 19.34 -26.88
N MET A 348 36.11 18.57 -25.91
CA MET A 348 35.57 18.52 -24.55
C MET A 348 35.75 19.85 -23.79
N GLU A 349 36.91 20.50 -23.90
CA GLU A 349 37.16 21.81 -23.27
C GLU A 349 36.20 22.90 -23.79
N LYS A 350 35.99 22.96 -25.10
CA LYS A 350 35.02 23.89 -25.71
C LYS A 350 33.58 23.53 -25.32
N ALA A 351 33.24 22.24 -25.31
CA ALA A 351 31.91 21.80 -24.90
C ALA A 351 31.62 22.13 -23.43
N ASN A 352 32.61 21.99 -22.54
CA ASN A 352 32.49 22.40 -21.14
C ASN A 352 32.24 23.90 -21.01
N ALA A 353 32.98 24.73 -21.75
CA ALA A 353 32.80 26.18 -21.72
C ALA A 353 31.38 26.59 -22.13
N ASP A 354 30.86 26.02 -23.21
CA ASP A 354 29.49 26.28 -23.66
C ASP A 354 28.44 25.78 -22.65
N LEU A 355 28.61 24.57 -22.13
CA LEU A 355 27.63 23.95 -21.24
C LEU A 355 27.65 24.55 -19.83
N HIS A 356 28.78 25.06 -19.34
CA HIS A 356 28.86 25.66 -18.02
C HIS A 356 27.94 26.87 -17.86
N GLU A 357 27.86 27.73 -18.89
CA GLU A 357 26.98 28.90 -18.88
C GLU A 357 25.50 28.52 -18.85
N GLU A 358 25.14 27.42 -19.50
CA GLU A 358 23.76 26.92 -19.61
C GLU A 358 23.33 26.13 -18.36
N LEU A 359 24.22 25.31 -17.81
CA LEU A 359 23.94 24.42 -16.68
C LEU A 359 23.94 25.14 -15.32
N LYS A 360 24.53 26.34 -15.21
CA LYS A 360 24.47 27.26 -14.05
C LYS A 360 24.64 26.61 -12.67
N SER A 361 25.45 25.56 -12.57
CA SER A 361 25.69 24.77 -11.35
C SER A 361 24.44 24.05 -10.77
N THR A 362 23.33 23.95 -11.51
CA THR A 362 22.15 23.17 -11.09
C THR A 362 22.17 21.75 -11.63
N ALA A 363 22.90 21.52 -12.72
CA ALA A 363 23.10 20.22 -13.33
C ALA A 363 24.54 20.08 -13.84
N PHE A 364 24.95 18.85 -14.12
CA PHE A 364 26.20 18.53 -14.82
C PHE A 364 25.96 17.43 -15.83
N VAL A 365 26.90 17.27 -16.76
CA VAL A 365 26.83 16.23 -17.79
C VAL A 365 28.06 15.36 -17.68
N THR A 366 27.87 14.07 -17.48
CA THR A 366 28.95 13.11 -17.67
C THR A 366 29.06 12.79 -19.15
N ALA A 367 30.28 12.71 -19.70
CA ALA A 367 30.46 12.34 -21.11
C ALA A 367 31.73 11.53 -21.37
N PHE A 368 31.65 10.64 -22.34
CA PHE A 368 32.78 9.99 -22.99
C PHE A 368 32.78 10.35 -24.47
N LEU A 369 33.93 10.74 -25.01
CA LEU A 369 34.11 11.06 -26.42
C LEU A 369 35.33 10.30 -26.95
N CYS A 370 35.18 9.61 -28.08
CA CYS A 370 36.29 9.01 -28.78
C CYS A 370 36.25 9.26 -30.28
N THR A 371 37.42 9.16 -30.90
CA THR A 371 37.61 9.14 -32.35
C THR A 371 38.54 8.02 -32.74
N ILE A 372 38.28 7.36 -33.87
CA ILE A 372 39.06 6.26 -34.42
C ILE A 372 39.54 6.69 -35.81
N ASP A 373 40.84 6.74 -36.00
CA ASP A 373 41.44 6.87 -37.33
C ASP A 373 41.22 5.56 -38.09
N ARG A 374 40.53 5.63 -39.23
CA ARG A 374 40.17 4.43 -39.98
C ARG A 374 41.36 3.81 -40.72
N ALA A 375 42.42 4.57 -40.96
CA ALA A 375 43.62 4.07 -41.61
C ALA A 375 44.53 3.34 -40.61
N THR A 376 44.73 3.89 -39.42
CA THR A 376 45.64 3.31 -38.41
C THR A 376 44.94 2.40 -37.39
N ARG A 377 43.60 2.50 -37.27
CA ARG A 377 42.78 1.89 -36.19
C ARG A 377 43.21 2.36 -34.80
N THR A 378 43.79 3.55 -34.72
CA THR A 378 44.13 4.19 -33.45
C THR A 378 42.91 4.94 -32.93
N MET A 379 42.52 4.64 -31.69
CA MET A 379 41.47 5.38 -30.99
C MET A 379 42.09 6.42 -30.05
N VAL A 380 41.61 7.66 -30.14
CA VAL A 380 41.87 8.72 -29.17
C VAL A 380 40.59 8.99 -28.40
N TYR A 381 40.67 9.13 -27.07
CA TYR A 381 39.49 9.34 -26.24
C TYR A 381 39.76 10.25 -25.04
N ALA A 382 38.69 10.85 -24.51
CA ALA A 382 38.66 11.58 -23.26
C ALA A 382 37.35 11.32 -22.51
N ARG A 383 37.39 11.42 -21.18
CA ARG A 383 36.27 11.15 -20.28
C ARG A 383 36.06 12.34 -19.35
N ALA A 384 34.85 12.88 -19.36
CA ALA A 384 34.38 13.94 -18.47
C ALA A 384 33.44 13.32 -17.42
N GLY A 385 34.01 12.61 -16.44
CA GLY A 385 33.26 12.02 -15.31
C GLY A 385 32.40 10.78 -15.60
N HIS A 386 32.15 10.43 -16.87
CA HIS A 386 31.30 9.29 -17.27
C HIS A 386 31.88 7.94 -16.84
N PRO A 387 31.10 6.85 -16.69
CA PRO A 387 31.66 5.52 -16.45
C PRO A 387 32.71 5.13 -17.52
N PRO A 388 33.84 4.53 -17.12
CA PRO A 388 34.91 4.21 -18.04
C PRO A 388 34.54 3.02 -18.93
N PRO A 389 34.67 3.11 -20.26
CA PRO A 389 34.35 2.00 -21.15
C PRO A 389 35.24 0.77 -20.94
N LEU A 390 34.71 -0.40 -21.25
CA LEU A 390 35.43 -1.66 -21.21
C LEU A 390 35.97 -2.00 -22.61
N LEU A 391 37.25 -2.35 -22.69
CA LEU A 391 37.90 -2.86 -23.91
C LEU A 391 38.23 -4.35 -23.73
N ARG A 392 37.50 -5.21 -24.45
CA ARG A 392 37.82 -6.62 -24.59
C ARG A 392 38.73 -6.81 -25.80
N ARG A 393 39.98 -7.19 -25.55
CA ARG A 393 40.96 -7.56 -26.57
C ARG A 393 40.62 -8.91 -27.20
N LEU A 394 41.01 -9.09 -28.46
CA LEU A 394 41.06 -10.42 -29.08
C LEU A 394 41.93 -11.37 -28.21
N GLY A 395 41.42 -12.55 -27.86
CA GLY A 395 42.07 -13.48 -26.92
C GLY A 395 41.67 -13.31 -25.46
N GLY A 396 40.71 -12.44 -25.16
CA GLY A 396 39.95 -12.48 -23.90
C GLY A 396 40.51 -11.69 -22.72
N VAL A 397 41.39 -10.72 -22.95
CA VAL A 397 41.80 -9.76 -21.90
C VAL A 397 40.84 -8.58 -21.91
N CYS A 398 40.27 -8.23 -20.76
CA CYS A 398 39.45 -7.02 -20.60
C CYS A 398 40.25 -5.92 -19.88
N ALA A 399 40.38 -4.77 -20.52
CA ALA A 399 40.95 -3.55 -19.96
C ALA A 399 39.84 -2.51 -19.72
N VAL A 400 40.12 -1.57 -18.82
CA VAL A 400 39.26 -0.41 -18.55
C VAL A 400 39.90 0.82 -19.19
N LEU A 401 39.14 1.57 -19.98
CA LEU A 401 39.60 2.81 -20.63
C LEU A 401 39.42 4.00 -19.68
N ASP A 402 40.17 4.00 -18.57
CA ASP A 402 40.06 5.03 -17.54
C ASP A 402 40.92 6.27 -17.88
N ALA A 403 40.26 7.32 -18.35
CA ALA A 403 40.82 8.67 -18.43
C ALA A 403 40.24 9.52 -17.31
N LYS A 404 41.02 10.36 -16.63
CA LYS A 404 40.45 11.30 -15.65
C LYS A 404 39.79 12.50 -16.32
N GLY A 405 38.78 13.03 -15.64
CA GLY A 405 38.15 14.31 -15.97
C GLY A 405 36.96 14.57 -15.08
N LEU A 406 36.69 15.85 -14.81
CA LEU A 406 35.47 16.28 -14.13
C LEU A 406 34.27 16.20 -15.10
N PRO A 407 33.03 16.02 -14.61
CA PRO A 407 31.85 16.19 -15.45
C PRO A 407 31.79 17.60 -16.06
N LEU A 408 31.20 17.69 -17.26
CA LEU A 408 30.97 18.95 -17.97
C LEU A 408 30.02 19.84 -17.16
N GLY A 409 30.30 21.14 -17.14
CA GLY A 409 29.49 22.15 -16.46
C GLY A 409 29.80 22.37 -14.99
N VAL A 410 30.57 21.49 -14.35
CA VAL A 410 30.93 21.60 -12.91
C VAL A 410 31.88 22.77 -12.63
N ASP A 411 32.78 23.07 -13.56
CA ASP A 411 33.78 24.13 -13.43
C ASP A 411 33.86 24.94 -14.72
N ALA A 412 34.05 26.25 -14.60
CA ALA A 412 34.07 27.18 -15.74
C ALA A 412 35.23 26.94 -16.73
N GLY A 413 36.25 26.15 -16.35
CA GLY A 413 37.26 25.67 -17.28
C GLY A 413 38.63 25.44 -16.66
N ALA A 414 39.04 26.22 -15.67
CA ALA A 414 40.41 26.12 -15.13
C ALA A 414 40.71 24.75 -14.50
N ARG A 415 39.81 24.24 -13.65
CA ARG A 415 39.98 22.93 -13.02
C ARG A 415 39.58 21.81 -13.96
N PHE A 416 38.56 22.03 -14.77
CA PHE A 416 38.14 21.07 -15.80
C PHE A 416 39.29 20.76 -16.77
N ASN A 417 39.85 21.80 -17.41
CA ASN A 417 40.92 21.65 -18.40
C ASN A 417 42.19 21.05 -17.77
N ALA A 418 42.51 21.40 -16.53
CA ALA A 418 43.69 20.86 -15.83
C ALA A 418 43.54 19.38 -15.49
N GLY A 419 42.32 18.92 -15.19
CA GLY A 419 42.03 17.53 -14.81
C GLY A 419 41.64 16.62 -15.98
N LEU A 420 41.41 17.17 -17.18
CA LEU A 420 41.01 16.40 -18.35
C LEU A 420 42.22 15.71 -19.01
N GLU A 421 42.18 14.39 -19.03
CA GLU A 421 43.18 13.54 -19.69
C GLU A 421 42.69 13.08 -21.07
N GLU A 422 43.62 12.91 -22.00
CA GLU A 422 43.41 12.34 -23.33
C GLU A 422 44.38 11.19 -23.50
N TYR A 423 43.86 10.05 -23.98
CA TYR A 423 44.64 8.84 -24.18
C TYR A 423 44.45 8.29 -25.58
N GLU A 424 45.45 7.55 -26.01
CA GLU A 424 45.51 6.87 -27.30
C GLU A 424 45.62 5.36 -27.06
N VAL A 425 44.90 4.58 -27.86
CA VAL A 425 44.95 3.12 -27.84
C VAL A 425 44.90 2.57 -29.25
N ASP A 426 45.90 1.76 -29.60
CA ASP A 426 45.88 1.00 -30.85
C ASP A 426 44.89 -0.14 -30.75
N LEU A 427 44.00 -0.24 -31.73
CA LEU A 427 43.00 -1.29 -31.83
C LEU A 427 43.37 -2.28 -32.93
N VAL A 428 43.06 -3.55 -32.67
CA VAL A 428 43.23 -4.63 -33.66
C VAL A 428 41.86 -5.20 -34.05
N PRO A 429 41.74 -5.77 -35.27
CA PRO A 429 40.54 -6.52 -35.68
C PRO A 429 40.09 -7.51 -34.61
N GLY A 430 38.80 -7.49 -34.27
CA GLY A 430 38.20 -8.33 -33.23
C GLY A 430 38.14 -7.69 -31.84
N ASP A 431 38.83 -6.58 -31.60
CA ASP A 431 38.68 -5.82 -30.36
C ASP A 431 37.24 -5.29 -30.22
N VAL A 432 36.71 -5.35 -29.00
CA VAL A 432 35.36 -4.92 -28.65
C VAL A 432 35.42 -3.87 -27.55
N ILE A 433 34.80 -2.72 -27.79
CA ILE A 433 34.64 -1.64 -26.81
C ILE A 433 33.17 -1.55 -26.43
N VAL A 434 32.88 -1.56 -25.13
CA VAL A 434 31.54 -1.33 -24.58
C VAL A 434 31.55 -0.05 -23.75
N MET A 435 30.83 0.96 -24.24
CA MET A 435 30.46 2.15 -23.49
C MET A 435 29.11 1.91 -22.82
N HIS A 436 28.94 2.41 -21.60
CA HIS A 436 27.71 2.25 -20.84
C HIS A 436 27.47 3.44 -19.91
N THR A 437 26.20 3.67 -19.58
CA THR A 437 25.80 4.57 -18.50
C THR A 437 25.81 3.84 -17.16
N ASP A 438 25.75 4.60 -16.07
CA ASP A 438 25.69 4.10 -14.71
C ASP A 438 24.40 3.35 -14.42
N GLY A 439 23.29 3.64 -15.10
CA GLY A 439 22.08 2.83 -15.02
C GLY A 439 22.26 1.33 -15.39
N VAL A 440 23.38 0.94 -16.02
CA VAL A 440 23.77 -0.49 -16.15
C VAL A 440 24.40 -1.04 -14.88
N THR A 441 25.32 -0.30 -14.28
CA THR A 441 26.14 -0.75 -13.14
C THR A 441 25.43 -0.55 -11.81
N GLU A 442 24.71 0.54 -11.65
CA GLU A 442 23.91 0.89 -10.47
C GLU A 442 22.54 0.22 -10.45
N ALA A 443 22.15 -0.47 -11.53
CA ALA A 443 20.95 -1.29 -11.56
C ALA A 443 20.93 -2.29 -10.40
N GLY A 444 20.00 -2.11 -9.48
CA GLY A 444 20.06 -2.75 -8.18
C GLY A 444 18.81 -3.54 -7.81
N VAL A 445 19.01 -4.44 -6.85
CA VAL A 445 17.94 -5.06 -6.05
C VAL A 445 18.29 -4.88 -4.58
N ALA A 446 17.45 -5.36 -3.65
CA ALA A 446 17.72 -5.26 -2.21
C ALA A 446 19.08 -5.85 -1.76
N GLY A 447 19.73 -6.68 -2.59
CA GLY A 447 21.05 -7.28 -2.37
C GLY A 447 22.24 -6.48 -2.91
N GLY A 448 22.02 -5.31 -3.50
CA GLY A 448 23.05 -4.42 -4.06
C GLY A 448 22.92 -4.20 -5.57
N GLU A 449 23.92 -3.57 -6.14
CA GLU A 449 23.99 -3.17 -7.55
C GLU A 449 24.59 -4.27 -8.44
N PHE A 450 24.27 -4.23 -9.74
CA PHE A 450 24.82 -5.15 -10.74
C PHE A 450 26.35 -5.08 -10.77
N GLY A 451 26.88 -3.86 -10.80
CA GLY A 451 28.29 -3.51 -10.63
C GLY A 451 29.18 -3.85 -11.81
N ASP A 452 30.34 -3.19 -11.84
CA ASP A 452 31.35 -3.31 -12.92
C ASP A 452 31.82 -4.75 -13.14
N GLU A 453 31.96 -5.53 -12.07
CA GLU A 453 32.49 -6.88 -12.16
C GLU A 453 31.53 -7.83 -12.89
N ARG A 454 30.21 -7.70 -12.68
CA ARG A 454 29.23 -8.51 -13.42
C ARG A 454 29.12 -8.06 -14.87
N LEU A 455 29.20 -6.75 -15.11
CA LEU A 455 29.25 -6.21 -16.47
C LEU A 455 30.47 -6.78 -17.24
N ARG A 456 31.65 -6.75 -16.61
CA ARG A 456 32.88 -7.32 -17.16
C ARG A 456 32.74 -8.82 -17.42
N GLN A 457 32.17 -9.58 -16.48
CA GLN A 457 31.93 -11.01 -16.66
C GLN A 457 30.96 -11.29 -17.82
N ALA A 458 29.90 -10.51 -17.97
CA ALA A 458 28.91 -10.67 -19.03
C ALA A 458 29.46 -10.34 -20.42
N LEU A 459 30.32 -9.31 -20.51
CA LEU A 459 31.10 -8.99 -21.71
C LEU A 459 32.07 -10.14 -22.07
N MET A 460 32.77 -10.67 -21.07
CA MET A 460 33.73 -11.76 -21.26
C MET A 460 33.07 -13.09 -21.64
N ALA A 461 31.82 -13.32 -21.24
CA ALA A 461 31.05 -14.51 -21.58
C ALA A 461 30.56 -14.55 -23.05
N ALA A 462 30.56 -13.42 -23.75
CA ALA A 462 30.18 -13.38 -25.16
C ALA A 462 31.23 -14.11 -26.03
N PRO A 463 30.83 -14.89 -27.04
CA PRO A 463 31.78 -15.50 -27.98
C PRO A 463 32.73 -14.48 -28.64
N GLU A 464 33.92 -14.91 -29.07
CA GLU A 464 34.88 -14.01 -29.74
C GLU A 464 34.37 -13.53 -31.10
N ASP A 465 33.69 -14.42 -31.83
CA ASP A 465 33.08 -14.15 -33.14
C ASP A 465 31.73 -13.41 -33.04
N ALA A 466 31.21 -13.18 -31.83
CA ALA A 466 29.93 -12.52 -31.61
C ALA A 466 29.85 -11.14 -32.27
N THR A 467 28.72 -10.83 -32.88
CA THR A 467 28.42 -9.47 -33.39
C THR A 467 28.26 -8.49 -32.23
N PRO A 468 28.42 -7.17 -32.44
CA PRO A 468 28.16 -6.17 -31.40
C PRO A 468 26.80 -6.32 -30.73
N GLN A 469 25.77 -6.65 -31.52
CA GLN A 469 24.42 -6.89 -31.00
C GLN A 469 24.37 -8.11 -30.07
N GLN A 470 25.05 -9.20 -30.43
CA GLN A 470 25.12 -10.40 -29.59
C GLN A 470 25.88 -10.14 -28.28
N VAL A 471 26.92 -9.30 -28.31
CA VAL A 471 27.63 -8.85 -27.11
C VAL A 471 26.68 -8.08 -26.19
N LEU A 472 25.96 -7.07 -26.70
CA LEU A 472 25.01 -6.31 -25.89
C LEU A 472 23.86 -7.18 -25.36
N GLN A 473 23.37 -8.14 -26.14
CA GLN A 473 22.37 -9.11 -25.67
C GLN A 473 22.91 -10.03 -24.57
N SER A 474 24.20 -10.36 -24.57
CA SER A 474 24.83 -11.11 -23.48
C SER A 474 24.76 -10.32 -22.17
N ILE A 475 25.11 -9.03 -22.23
CA ILE A 475 25.09 -8.12 -21.08
C ILE A 475 23.65 -7.91 -20.59
N LEU A 476 22.71 -7.63 -21.50
CA LEU A 476 21.29 -7.44 -21.15
C LEU A 476 20.69 -8.69 -20.48
N ARG A 477 20.98 -9.89 -20.98
CA ARG A 477 20.50 -11.13 -20.35
C ARG A 477 21.05 -11.30 -18.94
N ALA A 478 22.32 -10.95 -18.71
CA ALA A 478 22.91 -11.00 -17.38
C ALA A 478 22.27 -9.96 -16.43
N LEU A 479 22.03 -8.75 -16.93
CA LEU A 479 21.36 -7.68 -16.19
C LEU A 479 19.91 -8.06 -15.82
N ASP A 480 19.12 -8.53 -16.78
CA ASP A 480 17.73 -8.93 -16.56
C ASP A 480 17.63 -10.12 -15.60
N ALA A 481 18.55 -11.08 -15.69
CA ALA A 481 18.64 -12.19 -14.76
C ALA A 481 18.99 -11.72 -13.34
N TYR A 482 19.81 -10.68 -13.20
CA TYR A 482 20.16 -10.09 -11.91
C TYR A 482 18.97 -9.34 -11.29
N LEU A 483 18.26 -8.54 -12.08
CA LEU A 483 17.12 -7.74 -11.61
C LEU A 483 15.91 -8.60 -11.23
N ALA A 484 15.74 -9.76 -11.86
CA ALA A 484 14.67 -10.73 -11.58
C ALA A 484 13.25 -10.11 -11.57
N GLY A 485 13.02 -9.12 -12.44
CA GLY A 485 11.75 -8.41 -12.56
C GLY A 485 11.60 -7.18 -11.64
N SER A 486 12.63 -6.81 -10.88
CA SER A 486 12.69 -5.53 -10.19
C SER A 486 12.62 -4.37 -11.20
N PRO A 487 11.93 -3.26 -10.86
CA PRO A 487 11.92 -2.08 -11.70
C PRO A 487 13.35 -1.51 -11.85
N GLN A 488 13.57 -0.84 -12.96
CA GLN A 488 14.80 -0.12 -13.23
C GLN A 488 14.61 1.34 -12.81
N ASP A 489 15.56 1.86 -12.03
CA ASP A 489 15.46 3.20 -11.44
C ASP A 489 16.11 4.30 -12.31
N ASP A 490 16.97 3.93 -13.27
CA ASP A 490 17.70 4.87 -14.13
C ASP A 490 17.90 4.33 -15.55
N ASP A 491 18.17 5.18 -16.54
CA ASP A 491 18.28 4.81 -17.96
C ASP A 491 19.42 3.80 -18.23
N VAL A 492 19.13 2.76 -19.02
CA VAL A 492 20.13 1.75 -19.42
C VAL A 492 20.53 2.01 -20.86
N THR A 493 21.72 2.58 -21.03
CA THR A 493 22.28 2.87 -22.36
C THR A 493 23.63 2.18 -22.52
N MET A 494 23.81 1.51 -23.67
CA MET A 494 25.06 0.86 -24.03
C MET A 494 25.36 1.04 -25.52
N ILE A 495 26.63 1.23 -25.85
CA ILE A 495 27.15 1.17 -27.22
C ILE A 495 28.23 0.10 -27.27
N CYS A 496 28.14 -0.80 -28.24
CA CYS A 496 29.19 -1.75 -28.54
C CYS A 496 29.83 -1.40 -29.90
N LEU A 497 31.15 -1.20 -29.89
CA LEU A 497 31.98 -1.03 -31.08
C LEU A 497 32.83 -2.30 -31.26
N LYS A 498 32.76 -2.96 -32.41
CA LYS A 498 33.67 -4.06 -32.78
C LYS A 498 34.53 -3.67 -33.96
N VAL A 499 35.83 -3.77 -33.81
CA VAL A 499 36.80 -3.41 -34.86
C VAL A 499 36.88 -4.52 -35.90
N LYS A 500 36.81 -4.16 -37.18
CA LYS A 500 36.84 -5.08 -38.33
C LYS A 500 38.24 -5.45 -38.77
#